data_AF-Q0I7C4-F1
#
_entry.id   AF-Q0I7C4-F1
#
_cell.length_a   1.000
_cell.length_b   1.000
_cell.length_c   1.000
_cell.angle_alpha   90.00
_cell.angle_beta   90.00
_cell.angle_gamma   90.00
#
_symmetry.space_group_name_H-M   'P 1'
#
loop_
_entity.id
_entity.type
_entity.pdbx_description
1 polymer ?
#
loop_
_entity_poly.entity_id
_entity_poly.type
_entity_poly.pdbx_seq_one_letter_code
_entity_poly.pdbx_strand_id
1 'polypeptide(L)'
;MTPIKEQLSRYLFLEHTNAPDDPTCRHVDLLLEDGESCRTWRLSSVPLPNGPSLQAIPLPRHRLIWLERTSAAVSGGRGWGRRIVGGTFQGVLPDNPKELIKVELLGTAAIHLPDPLTLELANGECRLHTSTG
;
A
#
# COMPACT_ATOMS: atom_id res chain seq x y z
N MET A 1 20.86 -10.07 24.59
CA MET A 1 19.88 -9.27 23.81
C MET A 1 20.42 -9.15 22.40
N THR A 2 19.84 -9.88 21.46
CA THR A 2 20.12 -9.68 20.03
C THR A 2 19.58 -8.30 19.67
N PRO A 3 20.33 -7.44 18.96
CA PRO A 3 19.75 -6.19 18.48
C PRO A 3 18.53 -6.54 17.63
N ILE A 4 17.39 -5.94 17.94
CA ILE A 4 16.21 -5.98 17.07
C ILE A 4 16.68 -5.31 15.78
N LYS A 5 16.96 -6.13 14.77
CA LYS A 5 17.15 -5.64 13.42
C LYS A 5 15.81 -4.97 13.08
N GLU A 6 15.81 -3.65 12.89
CA GLU A 6 14.69 -2.92 12.30
C GLU A 6 14.21 -3.72 11.09
N GLN A 7 13.13 -4.49 11.25
CA GLN A 7 12.67 -5.37 10.18
C GLN A 7 11.87 -4.49 9.24
N LEU A 8 12.52 -4.13 8.14
CA LEU A 8 11.89 -3.48 7.01
C LEU A 8 10.81 -4.41 6.43
N SER A 9 9.55 -4.04 6.62
CA SER A 9 8.39 -4.71 6.03
C SER A 9 8.16 -4.19 4.62
N ARG A 10 7.56 -4.98 3.73
CA ARG A 10 7.34 -4.58 2.33
C ARG A 10 6.00 -3.87 2.13
N TYR A 11 5.94 -3.00 1.12
CA TYR A 11 4.68 -2.44 0.63
C TYR A 11 4.54 -2.57 -0.89
N LEU A 12 3.31 -2.39 -1.37
CA LEU A 12 2.99 -2.38 -2.78
C LEU A 12 1.77 -1.48 -3.04
N PHE A 13 1.86 -0.63 -4.06
CA PHE A 13 0.71 -0.11 -4.78
C PHE A 13 0.46 -0.98 -6.01
N LEU A 14 -0.69 -1.65 -6.04
CA LEU A 14 -1.09 -2.59 -7.08
C LEU A 14 -2.26 -1.99 -7.86
N GLU A 15 -2.10 -1.77 -9.17
CA GLU A 15 -3.24 -1.48 -10.04
C GLU A 15 -4.08 -2.74 -10.19
N HIS A 16 -5.37 -2.65 -9.92
CA HIS A 16 -6.34 -3.71 -10.17
C HIS A 16 -7.28 -3.28 -11.28
N THR A 17 -7.23 -3.96 -12.42
CA THR A 17 -8.09 -3.73 -13.60
C THR A 17 -9.08 -4.86 -13.81
N ASN A 18 -10.19 -4.58 -14.48
CA ASN A 18 -11.28 -5.52 -14.77
C ASN A 18 -11.85 -6.18 -13.50
N ALA A 19 -11.90 -5.41 -12.41
CA ALA A 19 -12.54 -5.83 -11.17
C ALA A 19 -14.07 -5.76 -11.35
N PRO A 20 -14.81 -6.89 -11.33
CA PRO A 20 -16.24 -6.91 -11.62
C PRO A 20 -17.08 -6.19 -10.56
N ASP A 21 -16.56 -6.09 -9.34
CA ASP A 21 -17.23 -5.43 -8.19
C ASP A 21 -16.85 -3.95 -8.05
N ASP A 22 -16.16 -3.38 -9.04
CA ASP A 22 -15.79 -1.97 -9.10
C ASP A 22 -16.52 -1.29 -10.27
N PRO A 23 -17.39 -0.30 -10.02
CA PRO A 23 -18.11 0.43 -11.08
C PRO A 23 -17.20 1.09 -12.11
N THR A 24 -15.97 1.42 -11.72
CA THR A 24 -14.95 2.02 -12.60
C THR A 24 -14.07 0.97 -13.29
N CYS A 25 -14.21 -0.31 -12.89
CA CYS A 25 -13.40 -1.45 -13.31
C CYS A 25 -11.89 -1.27 -13.10
N ARG A 26 -11.44 -0.23 -12.36
CA ARG A 26 -10.02 0.05 -12.13
C ARG A 26 -9.79 0.85 -10.85
N HIS A 27 -8.98 0.31 -9.95
CA HIS A 27 -8.53 0.98 -8.73
C HIS A 27 -7.08 0.61 -8.39
N VAL A 28 -6.58 1.17 -7.28
CA VAL A 28 -5.28 0.82 -6.71
C VAL A 28 -5.48 0.19 -5.34
N ASP A 29 -4.87 -0.97 -5.12
CA ASP A 29 -4.76 -1.56 -3.79
C ASP A 29 -3.40 -1.19 -3.18
N LEU A 30 -3.45 -0.58 -1.99
CA LEU A 30 -2.29 -0.40 -1.13
C LEU A 30 -2.16 -1.62 -0.22
N LEU A 31 -1.04 -2.34 -0.32
CA LEU A 31 -0.71 -3.49 0.51
C LEU A 31 0.45 -3.12 1.44
N LEU A 32 0.28 -3.33 2.75
CA LEU A 32 1.35 -3.25 3.75
C LEU A 32 1.55 -4.64 4.38
N GLU A 33 2.76 -5.18 4.27
CA GLU A 33 3.13 -6.46 4.90
C GLU A 33 2.98 -6.38 6.42
N ASP A 34 2.31 -7.38 7.00
CA ASP A 34 1.99 -7.46 8.41
C ASP A 34 1.85 -8.94 8.82
N GLY A 35 2.98 -9.51 9.26
CA GLY A 35 3.10 -10.93 9.54
C GLY A 35 2.94 -11.79 8.28
N GLU A 36 1.99 -12.73 8.29
CA GLU A 36 1.80 -13.73 7.22
C GLU A 36 0.96 -13.23 6.03
N SER A 37 0.56 -11.97 6.03
CA SER A 37 -0.33 -11.39 5.01
C SER A 37 -0.18 -9.87 4.94
N CYS A 38 -0.88 -9.23 4.01
CA CYS A 38 -0.91 -7.78 3.87
C CYS A 38 -2.20 -7.21 4.44
N ARG A 39 -2.12 -6.12 5.22
CA ARG A 39 -3.24 -5.20 5.36
C ARG A 39 -3.44 -4.49 4.03
N THR A 40 -4.69 -4.33 3.62
CA THR A 40 -5.01 -3.83 2.28
C THR A 40 -6.10 -2.78 2.31
N TRP A 41 -5.91 -1.73 1.52
CA TRP A 41 -6.90 -0.68 1.28
C TRP A 41 -7.04 -0.42 -0.20
N ARG A 42 -8.28 -0.30 -0.66
CA ARG A 42 -8.61 0.24 -1.98
C ARG A 42 -8.52 1.75 -1.97
N LEU A 43 -7.84 2.30 -2.97
CA LEU A 43 -7.69 3.72 -3.28
C LEU A 43 -8.14 3.96 -4.74
N SER A 44 -8.54 5.18 -5.05
CA SER A 44 -8.84 5.56 -6.45
C SER A 44 -7.59 5.67 -7.32
N SER A 45 -6.43 5.97 -6.74
CA SER A 45 -5.12 6.03 -7.39
C SER A 45 -3.99 5.93 -6.35
N VAL A 46 -2.73 5.99 -6.79
CA VAL A 46 -1.63 6.34 -5.87
C VAL A 46 -1.83 7.80 -5.44
N PRO A 47 -1.78 8.14 -4.13
CA PRO A 47 -1.88 9.54 -3.70
C PRO A 47 -0.72 10.38 -4.25
N LEU A 48 -0.97 11.65 -4.56
CA LEU A 48 0.11 12.57 -4.90
C LEU A 48 0.86 13.00 -3.63
N PRO A 49 2.20 13.05 -3.62
CA PRO A 49 2.94 13.61 -2.48
C PRO A 49 2.51 15.04 -2.18
N ASN A 50 2.20 15.31 -0.91
CA ASN A 50 1.67 16.59 -0.42
C ASN A 50 0.35 17.03 -1.09
N GLY A 51 -0.34 16.10 -1.77
CA GLY A 51 -1.64 16.32 -2.39
C GLY A 51 -2.82 16.14 -1.42
N PRO A 52 -4.06 16.16 -1.96
CA PRO A 52 -5.25 15.81 -1.18
C PRO A 52 -5.19 14.36 -0.70
N SER A 53 -5.88 14.07 0.40
CA SER A 53 -6.12 12.69 0.82
C SER A 53 -7.02 11.96 -0.19
N LEU A 54 -6.85 10.64 -0.27
CA LEU A 54 -7.75 9.74 -0.98
C LEU A 54 -8.53 8.92 0.04
N GLN A 55 -9.77 8.56 -0.30
CA GLN A 55 -10.53 7.59 0.50
C GLN A 55 -9.81 6.23 0.48
N ALA A 56 -9.63 5.65 1.66
CA ALA A 56 -8.97 4.37 1.91
C ALA A 56 -9.99 3.36 2.44
N ILE A 57 -10.52 2.53 1.55
CA ILE A 57 -11.53 1.53 1.89
C ILE A 57 -10.83 0.22 2.28
N PRO A 58 -10.95 -0.26 3.53
CA PRO A 58 -10.31 -1.51 3.93
C PRO A 58 -10.83 -2.70 3.11
N LEU A 59 -9.91 -3.56 2.70
CA LEU A 59 -10.19 -4.81 2.00
C LEU A 59 -9.76 -6.03 2.84
N PRO A 60 -10.25 -7.24 2.52
CA PRO A 60 -9.70 -8.47 3.08
C PRO A 60 -8.19 -8.54 2.88
N ARG A 61 -7.50 -9.16 3.84
CA ARG A 61 -6.04 -9.27 3.84
C ARG A 61 -5.54 -10.03 2.61
N HIS A 62 -4.53 -9.48 1.94
CA HIS A 62 -3.95 -10.09 0.75
C HIS A 62 -2.79 -11.04 1.11
N ARG A 63 -2.56 -12.03 0.25
CA ARG A 63 -1.42 -12.96 0.39
C ARG A 63 -0.10 -12.26 0.03
N LEU A 64 0.97 -12.57 0.76
CA LEU A 64 2.30 -11.99 0.55
C LEU A 64 2.84 -12.15 -0.87
N ILE A 65 2.42 -13.20 -1.60
CA ILE A 65 2.84 -13.44 -2.99
C ILE A 65 2.58 -12.25 -3.93
N TRP A 66 1.61 -11.38 -3.62
CA TRP A 66 1.37 -10.17 -4.40
C TRP A 66 2.53 -9.17 -4.31
N LEU A 67 3.25 -9.12 -3.18
CA LEU A 67 4.41 -8.25 -2.97
C LEU A 67 5.60 -8.62 -3.88
N GLU A 68 5.61 -9.83 -4.43
CA GLU A 68 6.66 -10.35 -5.32
C GLU A 68 6.27 -10.30 -6.80
N ARG A 69 4.97 -10.23 -7.09
CA ARG A 69 4.47 -10.26 -8.47
C ARG A 69 4.62 -8.90 -9.14
N THR A 70 5.04 -8.93 -10.40
CA THR A 70 4.96 -7.77 -11.30
C THR A 70 3.56 -7.64 -11.89
N SER A 71 2.96 -8.74 -12.34
CA SER A 71 1.60 -8.77 -12.88
C SER A 71 1.05 -10.19 -12.80
N ALA A 72 -0.23 -10.35 -12.47
CA ALA A 72 -0.92 -11.65 -12.49
C ALA A 72 -2.44 -11.51 -12.56
N ALA A 73 -3.09 -12.54 -13.10
CA ALA A 73 -4.54 -12.68 -13.02
C ALA A 73 -5.00 -12.78 -11.56
N VAL A 74 -6.09 -12.10 -11.23
CA VAL A 74 -6.78 -12.25 -9.95
C VAL A 74 -7.69 -13.48 -10.04
N SER A 75 -7.65 -14.32 -9.01
CA SER A 75 -8.40 -15.58 -8.98
C SER A 75 -9.90 -15.39 -9.20
N GLY A 76 -10.55 -16.38 -9.81
CA GLY A 76 -12.00 -16.35 -10.04
C GLY A 76 -12.43 -15.43 -11.18
N GLY A 77 -11.53 -15.09 -12.11
CA GLY A 77 -11.85 -14.23 -13.26
C GLY A 77 -12.08 -12.76 -12.89
N ARG A 78 -11.57 -12.32 -11.73
CA ARG A 78 -11.81 -10.98 -11.19
C ARG A 78 -10.81 -9.93 -11.72
N GLY A 79 -10.34 -10.10 -12.95
CA GLY A 79 -9.43 -9.16 -13.59
C GLY A 79 -7.94 -9.41 -13.31
N TRP A 80 -7.14 -8.34 -13.32
CA TRP A 80 -5.68 -8.39 -13.31
C TRP A 80 -5.07 -7.41 -12.32
N GLY A 81 -4.09 -7.88 -11.54
CA GLY A 81 -3.25 -7.05 -10.69
C GLY A 81 -1.91 -6.76 -11.37
N ARG A 82 -1.49 -5.49 -11.42
CA ARG A 82 -0.17 -5.05 -11.91
C ARG A 82 0.50 -4.15 -10.89
N ARG A 83 1.76 -4.43 -10.54
CA ARG A 83 2.59 -3.57 -9.69
C ARG A 83 2.74 -2.20 -10.33
N ILE A 84 2.43 -1.15 -9.58
CA ILE A 84 2.80 0.22 -9.91
C ILE A 84 4.16 0.53 -9.31
N VAL A 85 4.27 0.40 -7.98
CA VAL A 85 5.51 0.55 -7.22
C VAL A 85 5.42 -0.27 -5.95
N GLY A 86 6.54 -0.75 -5.45
CA GLY A 86 6.60 -1.33 -4.11
C GLY A 86 8.04 -1.43 -3.65
N GLY A 87 8.25 -1.29 -2.35
CA GLY A 87 9.56 -1.29 -1.72
C GLY A 87 9.43 -1.75 -0.28
N THR A 88 10.14 -1.10 0.63
CA THR A 88 10.07 -1.36 2.07
C THR A 88 9.50 -0.17 2.82
N PHE A 89 8.98 -0.39 4.02
CA PHE A 89 8.56 0.67 4.92
C PHE A 89 9.12 0.48 6.34
N GLN A 90 9.20 1.59 7.07
CA GLN A 90 9.54 1.67 8.48
C GLN A 90 8.39 2.28 9.28
N GLY A 91 8.16 1.78 10.49
CA GLY A 91 7.11 2.24 11.38
C GLY A 91 6.25 1.10 11.91
N VAL A 92 5.23 1.47 12.69
CA VAL A 92 4.36 0.51 13.37
C VAL A 92 3.01 0.47 12.69
N LEU A 93 2.45 -0.74 12.54
CA LEU A 93 1.06 -0.96 12.16
C LEU A 93 0.27 -1.31 13.44
N PRO A 94 -0.46 -0.36 14.04
CA PRO A 94 -1.17 -0.63 15.30
C PRO A 94 -2.23 -1.71 15.11
N ASP A 95 -2.47 -2.56 16.11
CA ASP A 95 -3.50 -3.62 16.03
C ASP A 95 -4.91 -3.04 15.95
N ASN A 96 -5.14 -1.88 16.57
CA ASN A 96 -6.41 -1.18 16.51
C ASN A 96 -6.61 -0.55 15.13
N PRO A 97 -7.61 -0.97 14.34
CA PRO A 97 -7.81 -0.47 12.98
C PRO A 97 -8.26 1.00 12.90
N LYS A 98 -8.59 1.63 14.03
CA LYS A 98 -8.93 3.06 14.11
C LYS A 98 -7.74 3.94 14.43
N GLU A 99 -6.62 3.36 14.84
CA GLU A 99 -5.41 4.11 15.14
C GLU A 99 -4.71 4.57 13.87
N LEU A 100 -4.02 5.69 14.00
CA LEU A 100 -3.19 6.28 12.96
C LEU A 100 -2.10 5.28 12.54
N ILE A 101 -2.05 4.96 11.26
CA ILE A 101 -0.85 4.35 10.66
C ILE A 101 -0.05 5.47 10.05
N LYS A 102 1.19 5.65 10.53
CA LYS A 102 2.16 6.58 9.96
C LYS A 102 3.47 5.83 9.75
N VAL A 103 3.80 5.56 8.50
CA VAL A 103 4.98 4.78 8.12
C VAL A 103 5.78 5.50 7.05
N GLU A 104 7.09 5.33 7.05
CA GLU A 104 7.97 5.85 6.02
C GLU A 104 8.15 4.79 4.92
N LEU A 105 7.84 5.14 3.68
CA LEU A 105 8.01 4.32 2.49
C LEU A 105 9.35 4.62 1.83
N LEU A 106 10.07 3.55 1.48
CA LEU A 106 11.35 3.58 0.78
C LEU A 106 11.23 2.86 -0.57
N GLY A 107 11.82 3.41 -1.63
CA GLY A 107 11.79 2.86 -2.99
C GLY A 107 10.73 3.48 -3.90
N THR A 108 10.15 4.61 -3.50
CA THR A 108 9.21 5.41 -4.29
C THR A 108 9.88 6.11 -5.49
N ALA A 109 11.20 6.26 -5.46
CA ALA A 109 11.98 6.80 -6.59
C ALA A 109 11.80 5.99 -7.89
N ALA A 110 11.41 4.70 -7.80
CA ALA A 110 11.15 3.84 -8.95
C ALA A 110 10.00 4.34 -9.86
N ILE A 111 9.15 5.25 -9.36
CA ILE A 111 8.10 5.93 -10.13
C ILE A 111 8.26 7.45 -10.11
N HIS A 112 9.50 7.93 -9.95
CA HIS A 112 9.86 9.36 -9.97
C HIS A 112 9.19 10.22 -8.88
N LEU A 113 8.79 9.60 -7.77
CA LEU A 113 8.36 10.33 -6.58
C LEU A 113 9.55 10.60 -5.64
N PRO A 114 9.46 11.59 -4.73
CA PRO A 114 10.42 11.77 -3.65
C PRO A 114 10.57 10.49 -2.83
N ASP A 115 11.75 10.27 -2.25
CA ASP A 115 12.09 9.06 -1.52
C ASP A 115 13.05 9.46 -0.36
N PRO A 116 12.68 9.24 0.92
CA PRO A 116 11.45 8.60 1.37
C PRO A 116 10.17 9.46 1.27
N LEU A 117 9.02 8.79 1.32
CA LEU A 117 7.71 9.41 1.57
C LEU A 117 7.13 8.92 2.90
N THR A 118 6.44 9.78 3.62
CA THR A 118 5.60 9.37 4.74
C THR A 118 4.19 9.04 4.24
N LEU A 119 3.73 7.82 4.48
CA LEU A 119 2.35 7.37 4.31
C LEU A 119 1.59 7.54 5.62
N GLU A 120 0.43 8.19 5.54
CA GLU A 120 -0.50 8.36 6.65
C GLU A 120 -1.87 7.76 6.28
N LEU A 121 -2.38 6.85 7.12
CA LEU A 121 -3.75 6.34 7.05
C LEU A 121 -4.48 6.65 8.35
N ALA A 122 -5.56 7.43 8.26
CA ALA A 122 -6.36 7.84 9.40
C ALA A 122 -7.81 8.09 8.97
N ASN A 123 -8.79 7.71 9.80
CA ASN A 123 -10.21 8.03 9.56
C ASN A 123 -10.75 7.65 8.17
N GLY A 124 -10.23 6.57 7.57
CA GLY A 124 -10.62 6.13 6.23
C GLY A 124 -10.03 6.98 5.10
N GLU A 125 -8.99 7.77 5.38
CA GLU A 125 -8.23 8.56 4.41
C GLU A 125 -6.77 8.09 4.35
N CYS A 126 -6.18 8.21 3.16
CA CYS A 126 -4.79 7.92 2.84
C CYS A 126 -4.11 9.18 2.29
N ARG A 127 -2.94 9.53 2.82
CA ARG A 127 -2.15 10.68 2.38
C ARG A 127 -0.68 10.31 2.26
N LEU A 128 0.00 10.91 1.28
CA LEU A 128 1.45 10.86 1.16
C LEU A 128 2.04 12.24 1.42
N HIS A 129 3.10 12.29 2.21
CA HIS A 129 3.90 13.47 2.46
C HIS A 129 5.32 13.23 2.02
N THR A 130 5.99 14.26 1.51
CA THR A 130 7.45 14.22 1.42
C THR A 130 8.01 14.18 2.83
N SER A 131 8.88 13.22 3.15
CA SER A 131 9.63 13.26 4.41
C SER A 131 10.48 14.53 4.40
N THR A 132 10.33 15.39 5.41
CA THR A 132 11.27 16.51 5.62
C THR A 132 12.59 15.92 6.08
N GLY A 133 13.66 16.18 5.32
CA GLY A 133 15.03 15.86 5.72
C GLY A 133 15.47 16.63 6.95
#